data_AF-I1XLK0-F1
#
_entry.id   AF-I1XLK0-F1
#
_cell.length_a   1.000
_cell.length_b   1.000
_cell.length_c   1.000
_cell.angle_alpha   90.00
_cell.angle_beta   90.00
_cell.angle_gamma   90.00
#
_symmetry.space_group_name_H-M   'P 1'
#
loop_
_entity.id
_entity.type
_entity.pdbx_description
1 polymer ?
#
loop_
_entity_poly.entity_id
_entity_poly.type
_entity_poly.pdbx_seq_one_letter_code
_entity_poly.pdbx_strand_id
1 'polypeptide(L)' 'MLSQACGSPIAVLNHNKPAAYFIPADTYEAMMEMIEDYELGKLVEERHGERAEAVAVSLDDL' A
#
# COMPACT_ATOMS: atom_id res chain seq x y z
N MET A 1 -20.71 -10.40 13.71
CA MET A 1 -19.42 -9.97 14.29
C MET A 1 -18.66 -9.06 13.33
N LEU A 2 -18.30 -9.49 12.11
CA LEU A 2 -17.66 -8.62 11.11
C LEU A 2 -18.52 -7.41 10.70
N SER A 3 -19.84 -7.59 10.53
CA SER A 3 -20.77 -6.51 10.18
C SER A 3 -20.90 -5.40 11.23
N GLN A 4 -20.54 -5.66 12.49
CA GLN A 4 -20.61 -4.69 13.59
C GLN A 4 -19.35 -3.83 13.71
N ALA A 5 -18.26 -4.23 13.06
CA ALA A 5 -16.99 -3.50 13.13
C ALA A 5 -16.89 -2.37 12.10
N CYS A 6 -17.90 -2.17 11.24
CA CYS A 6 -17.99 -1.06 10.28
C CYS A 6 -16.65 -0.76 9.55
N GLY A 7 -15.96 -1.79 9.05
CA GLY A 7 -14.68 -1.63 8.34
C GLY A 7 -13.44 -1.50 9.23
N SER A 8 -13.57 -1.58 10.56
CA SER A 8 -12.44 -1.57 11.48
C SER A 8 -11.86 -2.97 11.72
N PRO A 9 -10.53 -3.12 11.86
CA PRO A 9 -9.91 -4.37 12.26
C PRO A 9 -10.40 -4.86 13.63
N ILE A 10 -10.62 -6.17 13.76
CA ILE A 10 -11.03 -6.82 15.01
C ILE A 10 -9.89 -7.68 15.53
N ALA A 11 -9.44 -7.44 16.75
CA ALA A 11 -8.47 -8.30 17.42
C ALA A 11 -9.15 -9.53 18.04
N VAL A 12 -8.60 -10.73 17.78
CA VAL A 12 -8.99 -11.99 18.43
C VAL A 12 -8.00 -12.26 19.55
N LEU A 13 -8.49 -12.39 20.78
CA LEU A 13 -7.64 -12.62 21.95
C LEU A 13 -7.62 -14.09 22.38
N ASN A 14 -6.46 -14.58 22.80
CA ASN A 14 -6.27 -15.84 23.51
C ASN A 14 -5.52 -15.55 24.83
N HIS A 15 -6.07 -15.96 25.98
CA HIS A 15 -5.57 -15.59 27.31
C HIS A 15 -5.31 -14.08 27.46
N ASN A 16 -6.24 -13.24 27.00
CA ASN A 16 -6.13 -11.78 26.96
C ASN A 16 -4.95 -11.22 26.16
N LYS A 17 -4.34 -12.03 25.29
CA LYS A 17 -3.28 -11.60 24.36
C LYS A 17 -3.80 -11.68 22.93
N PRO A 18 -3.51 -10.69 22.05
CA PRO A 18 -3.87 -10.79 20.65
C PRO A 18 -3.23 -12.02 20.01
N ALA A 19 -4.07 -12.89 19.45
CA ALA A 19 -3.66 -14.08 18.73
C ALA A 19 -3.81 -13.90 17.21
N ALA A 20 -4.76 -13.08 16.77
CA ALA A 20 -4.97 -12.75 15.37
C ALA A 20 -5.70 -11.40 15.21
N TYR A 21 -5.70 -10.85 14.00
CA TYR A 21 -6.52 -9.71 13.61
C TYR A 21 -7.35 -10.09 12.38
N PHE A 22 -8.65 -9.84 12.44
CA PHE A 22 -9.53 -9.91 11.28
C PHE A 22 -9.66 -8.51 10.69
N ILE A 23 -9.16 -8.35 9.47
CA ILE A 23 -9.28 -7.11 8.70
C ILE A 23 -10.33 -7.36 7.62
N PRO A 24 -11.36 -6.52 7.48
CA PRO A 24 -12.29 -6.60 6.37
C PRO A 24 -11.56 -6.49 5.03
N ALA A 25 -12.02 -7.20 3.99
CA ALA A 25 -11.35 -7.26 2.70
C ALA A 25 -11.13 -5.87 2.10
N ASP A 26 -12.18 -5.06 2.04
CA ASP A 26 -12.14 -3.68 1.50
C ASP A 26 -11.11 -2.80 2.23
N THR A 27 -10.99 -2.97 3.55
CA THR A 27 -10.01 -2.24 4.36
C THR A 27 -8.59 -2.70 4.07
N TYR A 28 -8.37 -4.01 3.93
CA TYR A 28 -7.08 -4.56 3.58
C TYR A 28 -6.65 -4.13 2.17
N GLU A 29 -7.57 -4.16 1.21
CA GLU A 29 -7.34 -3.70 -0.16
C GLU A 29 -6.95 -2.23 -0.21
N ALA A 30 -7.70 -1.34 0.45
CA ALA A 30 -7.38 0.08 0.53
C ALA A 30 -6.01 0.33 1.22
N MET A 31 -5.65 -0.47 2.23
CA MET A 31 -4.33 -0.39 2.84
C MET A 31 -3.22 -0.78 1.86
N MET A 32 -3.43 -1.84 1.07
CA MET A 32 -2.46 -2.31 0.08
C MET A 32 -2.27 -1.29 -1.04
N GLU A 33 -3.35 -0.73 -1.56
CA GLU A 33 -3.32 0.31 -2.60
C GLU A 33 -2.51 1.54 -2.14
N MET A 34 -2.76 2.02 -0.91
CA MET A 34 -2.00 3.14 -0.35
C MET A 34 -0.50 2.84 -0.19
N ILE A 35 -0.15 1.60 0.16
CA ILE A 35 1.26 1.18 0.29
C ILE A 35 1.93 1.15 -1.08
N GLU A 36 1.26 0.59 -2.09
CA GLU A 36 1.76 0.53 -3.47
C GLU A 36 1.99 1.95 -4.03
N ASP A 37 1.03 2.86 -3.87
CA ASP A 37 1.17 4.26 -4.28
C ASP A 37 2.35 4.95 -3.60
N TYR A 38 2.55 4.68 -2.31
CA TYR A 38 3.68 5.24 -1.56
C TYR A 38 5.03 4.72 -2.05
N GLU A 39 5.14 3.43 -2.34
CA GLU A 39 6.35 2.82 -2.90
C GLU A 39 6.63 3.35 -4.32
N LEU A 40 5.59 3.50 -5.14
CA LEU A 40 5.73 4.11 -6.47
C LEU A 40 6.17 5.58 -6.38
N GLY A 41 5.61 6.34 -5.45
CA GLY A 41 6.02 7.71 -5.18
C GLY A 41 7.49 7.82 -4.78
N LYS A 42 7.99 6.92 -3.94
CA LYS A 42 9.41 6.84 -3.61
C LYS A 42 10.28 6.60 -4.83
N LEU A 43 9.89 5.65 -5.69
CA LEU A 43 10.64 5.36 -6.91
C LEU A 43 10.70 6.57 -7.84
N VAL A 44 9.61 7.34 -7.93
CA VAL A 44 9.57 8.59 -8.70
C VAL A 44 10.57 9.61 -8.14
N GLU A 45 10.58 9.82 -6.83
CA GLU A 45 11.52 10.74 -6.18
C GLU A 45 12.98 10.32 -6.34
N GLU A 46 13.27 9.02 -6.17
CA GLU A 46 14.60 8.46 -6.41
C GLU A 46 15.07 8.72 -7.85
N ARG A 47 14.24 8.38 -8.85
CA ARG A 47 14.56 8.60 -10.27
C ARG A 47 14.60 10.07 -10.66
N HIS A 48 13.86 10.93 -9.96
CA HIS A 48 13.92 12.37 -10.20
C HIS A 48 15.32 12.92 -9.86
N GLY A 49 15.98 12.37 -8.83
CA GLY A 49 17.38 12.68 -8.50
C GLY A 49 18.39 12.24 -9.57
N GLU A 50 18.08 11.19 -10.31
CA GLU A 50 18.93 10.61 -11.38
C GLU A 50 18.75 11.29 -12.74
N ARG A 51 17.95 12.37 -12.82
CA ARG A 51 17.62 13.03 -14.09
C ARG A 51 18.83 13.46 -14.92
N ALA A 52 19.97 13.75 -14.28
CA ALA A 52 21.21 14.09 -14.98
C ALA A 52 21.80 12.93 -15.80
N GLU A 53 21.45 11.69 -15.46
CA GLU A 53 21.92 10.45 -16.12
C GLU A 53 20.88 9.91 -17.13
N ALA A 54 19.73 10.59 -17.28
CA ALA A 54 18.65 10.15 -18.13
C ALA A 54 19.00 10.24 -19.63
N VAL A 55 18.60 9.21 -20.39
CA VAL A 55 18.71 9.19 -21.84
C VAL A 55 17.47 9.85 -22.46
N ALA A 56 17.67 10.88 -23.28
CA ALA A 56 16.58 11.50 -24.03
C ALA A 56 16.12 10.57 -25.15
N VAL A 57 14.83 10.28 -25.19
CA VAL A 57 14.18 9.46 -26.23
C VAL A 57 12.97 10.20 -26.78
N SER A 58 12.74 10.13 -28.10
CA SER A 58 11.51 10.63 -28.72
C SER A 58 10.52 9.48 -28.92
N LEU A 59 9.23 9.76 -28.82
CA LEU A 59 8.19 8.79 -29.16
C LEU A 59 8.11 8.54 -30.67
N ASP A 60 8.57 9.50 -31.49
CA ASP A 60 8.60 9.38 -32.95
C ASP A 60 9.74 8.47 -33.45
N ASP A 61 10.68 8.09 -32.57
CA ASP A 61 11.83 7.24 -32.88
C ASP A 61 11.58 5.73 -32.58
N LEU A 62 10.34 5.37 -32.21
CA LEU A 62 9.86 4.00 -31.94
C LEU A 62 9.09 3.42 -33.14
#